data_AF-A0A6L8UHI9-F1
#
_entry.id   AF-A0A6L8UHI9-F1
#
_cell.length_a   1.000
_cell.length_b   1.000
_cell.length_c   1.000
_cell.angle_alpha   90.00
_cell.angle_beta   90.00
_cell.angle_gamma   90.00
#
_symmetry.space_group_name_H-M   'P 1'
#
loop_
_entity.id
_entity.type
_entity.pdbx_description
1 polymer ?
#
loop_
_entity_poly.entity_id
_entity_poly.type
_entity_poly.pdbx_seq_one_letter_code
_entity_poly.pdbx_strand_id
1 'polypeptide(L)'
;MKKSVRNLVRILVPFILPMLFTSVVQAQRVKPDGQLAIRSLELNYPVPGIPFYHFRAEIELPRESMIEVEASVDGKALRAVDIRRAADFSDLSRPTIPIRPPSGYNLSQDRTLYRNFQVTGWVRWEPGKDYTVSLSVRMKKDAGSSASDTRLTGTRVVRAPLGAGVYSKDWKGYKSVILSETAGISRKGEPVEVLLAFYADEAQQLERDIRVVGVDPVTHALSEVPSQVYDRMEYLKEDDLSPDKDGKPTRGAPLWLPTVTARVAFLADVPARTSKVYLIFYNNPQATGKIYLTDLRVQGESPGLQVENSVISVMLHPNSGHLDQIVLKSKPESPLYHRSETNGAMHWNPDIYPPPRLWTHTADWNPPSNVMSLSGSVIARSDVWGEMRKVPEVEASVRYEFYPGVPYFISSTSMRIRETIQALALRNAEMVIKREMITHAAWYDVVRDSVIIYDIEHIPDFTDLKMEADVPWVLFFSRETGIGFAGIQLSYSNTGLESPLRVLNPFFYITAGPWVYWARGLSHTFLSSNMQQVVPAMKGNIFSERWAYVILETDKTPTPYAPVLEWKKRLTNPLRIDLVEEVDDRVTKVMTEALDDA
;
A
#
# COMPACT_ATOMS: atom_id res chain seq x y z
N MET A 1 -84.77 -5.03 5.96
CA MET A 1 -85.83 -4.00 5.82
C MET A 1 -85.62 -3.23 4.51
N LYS A 2 -86.65 -3.27 3.64
CA LYS A 2 -87.11 -2.31 2.59
C LYS A 2 -86.07 -1.67 1.63
N LYS A 3 -86.10 -2.06 0.33
CA LYS A 3 -86.78 -1.44 -0.86
C LYS A 3 -85.87 -0.40 -1.58
N SER A 4 -85.37 -0.62 -2.80
CA SER A 4 -86.00 -0.63 -4.15
C SER A 4 -86.44 0.75 -4.67
N VAL A 5 -85.92 1.14 -5.85
CA VAL A 5 -86.56 1.73 -7.08
C VAL A 5 -85.42 2.33 -7.95
N ARG A 6 -85.03 1.84 -9.14
CA ARG A 6 -85.61 1.74 -10.51
C ARG A 6 -85.59 3.03 -11.37
N ASN A 7 -85.20 2.83 -12.65
CA ASN A 7 -85.45 3.61 -13.90
C ASN A 7 -84.30 4.53 -14.37
N LEU A 8 -83.97 4.71 -15.67
CA LEU A 8 -84.59 4.31 -16.93
C LEU A 8 -83.56 4.34 -18.11
N VAL A 9 -83.95 3.66 -19.19
CA VAL A 9 -83.33 3.34 -20.48
C VAL A 9 -83.10 4.53 -21.43
N ARG A 10 -82.07 4.45 -22.30
CA ARG A 10 -82.01 4.89 -23.74
C ARG A 10 -80.69 4.40 -24.36
N ILE A 11 -80.63 3.22 -24.99
CA ILE A 11 -80.76 2.93 -26.45
C ILE A 11 -80.18 4.01 -27.38
N LEU A 12 -79.01 3.71 -27.95
CA LEU A 12 -78.61 4.08 -29.31
C LEU A 12 -77.59 3.07 -29.86
N VAL A 13 -77.99 2.41 -30.94
CA VAL A 13 -77.25 1.58 -31.92
C VAL A 13 -77.38 2.38 -33.24
N PRO A 14 -76.52 2.33 -34.30
CA PRO A 14 -75.50 1.33 -34.68
C PRO A 14 -74.15 1.92 -35.18
N PHE A 15 -73.12 1.08 -35.34
CA PHE A 15 -72.48 0.75 -36.64
C PHE A 15 -71.24 -0.11 -36.37
N ILE A 16 -71.36 -1.40 -36.70
CA ILE A 16 -70.24 -2.35 -36.68
C ILE A 16 -69.54 -2.25 -38.03
N LEU A 17 -68.30 -1.78 -38.02
CA LEU A 17 -67.34 -1.89 -39.12
C LEU A 17 -66.30 -2.95 -38.69
N PRO A 18 -66.09 -4.06 -39.43
CA PRO A 18 -65.04 -5.00 -39.08
C PRO A 18 -63.69 -4.41 -39.52
N MET A 19 -62.97 -3.77 -38.60
CA MET A 19 -61.54 -3.54 -38.79
C MET A 19 -60.82 -4.88 -38.66
N LEU A 20 -60.37 -5.40 -39.81
CA LEU A 20 -59.32 -6.38 -39.91
C LEU A 20 -58.09 -5.87 -39.14
N PHE A 21 -57.86 -6.40 -37.94
CA PHE A 21 -56.56 -6.32 -37.30
C PHE A 21 -55.60 -7.22 -38.09
N THR A 22 -54.89 -6.63 -39.05
CA THR A 22 -53.64 -7.19 -39.53
C THR A 22 -52.65 -7.12 -38.38
N SER A 23 -52.48 -8.25 -37.69
CA SER A 23 -51.34 -8.48 -36.82
C SER A 23 -50.07 -8.41 -37.69
N VAL A 24 -49.46 -7.23 -37.74
CA VAL A 24 -48.09 -7.08 -38.19
C VAL A 24 -47.23 -7.74 -37.13
N VAL A 25 -47.02 -9.05 -37.29
CA VAL A 25 -45.91 -9.76 -36.68
C VAL A 25 -44.66 -9.07 -37.22
N GLN A 26 -44.10 -8.17 -36.42
CA GLN A 26 -42.79 -7.61 -36.66
C GLN A 26 -41.81 -8.77 -36.46
N ALA A 27 -41.59 -9.53 -37.53
CA ALA A 27 -40.53 -10.52 -37.59
C ALA A 27 -39.24 -9.80 -37.19
N GLN A 28 -38.68 -10.18 -36.03
CA GLN A 28 -37.31 -9.85 -35.69
C GLN A 28 -36.47 -10.28 -36.90
N ARG A 29 -35.92 -9.31 -37.62
CA ARG A 29 -34.93 -9.59 -38.66
C ARG A 29 -33.81 -10.37 -37.99
N VAL A 30 -33.75 -11.66 -38.28
CA VAL A 30 -32.62 -12.53 -37.97
C VAL A 30 -31.40 -11.85 -38.59
N LYS A 31 -30.49 -11.37 -37.75
CA LYS A 31 -29.20 -10.84 -38.20
C LYS A 31 -28.49 -11.98 -38.95
N PRO A 32 -27.76 -11.67 -40.05
CA PRO A 32 -27.05 -12.69 -40.80
C PRO A 32 -26.16 -13.53 -39.87
N ASP A 33 -26.15 -14.85 -40.09
CA ASP A 33 -25.39 -15.82 -39.30
C ASP A 33 -23.94 -15.35 -39.12
N GLY A 34 -23.46 -15.33 -37.88
CA GLY A 34 -22.08 -14.98 -37.54
C GLY A 34 -21.83 -13.53 -37.09
N GLN A 35 -22.81 -12.61 -37.12
CA GLN A 35 -22.62 -11.25 -36.60
C GLN A 35 -22.82 -11.13 -35.08
N LEU A 36 -21.85 -10.52 -34.39
CA LEU A 36 -21.92 -10.20 -32.97
C LEU A 36 -22.77 -8.95 -32.73
N ALA A 37 -23.76 -9.05 -31.83
CA ALA A 37 -24.56 -7.88 -31.44
C ALA A 37 -23.84 -7.05 -30.37
N ILE A 38 -23.13 -6.01 -30.82
CA ILE A 38 -22.53 -5.00 -29.96
C ILE A 38 -23.58 -3.90 -29.71
N ARG A 39 -24.03 -3.70 -28.47
CA ARG A 39 -25.01 -2.66 -28.12
C ARG A 39 -24.33 -1.30 -28.04
N SER A 40 -23.25 -1.20 -27.28
CA SER A 40 -22.39 -0.01 -27.17
C SER A 40 -20.92 -0.39 -27.28
N LEU A 41 -20.10 0.54 -27.76
CA LEU A 41 -18.65 0.43 -27.77
C LEU A 41 -18.05 1.83 -27.69
N GLU A 42 -17.19 2.06 -26.71
CA GLU A 42 -16.60 3.37 -26.42
C GLU A 42 -15.18 3.22 -25.86
N LEU A 43 -14.38 4.28 -25.97
CA LEU A 43 -13.07 4.41 -25.35
C LEU A 43 -13.18 5.35 -24.16
N ASN A 44 -12.58 4.99 -23.03
CA ASN A 44 -12.73 5.71 -21.76
C ASN A 44 -11.39 5.93 -21.05
N TYR A 45 -11.42 6.89 -20.12
CA TYR A 45 -10.31 7.24 -19.24
C TYR A 45 -10.21 6.24 -18.06
N PRO A 46 -9.02 6.16 -17.42
CA PRO A 46 -8.86 5.46 -16.16
C PRO A 46 -9.80 6.00 -15.07
N VAL A 47 -10.47 5.08 -14.39
CA VAL A 47 -11.29 5.33 -13.19
C VAL A 47 -11.03 4.22 -12.18
N PRO A 48 -11.33 4.38 -10.88
CA PRO A 48 -11.01 3.35 -9.89
C PRO A 48 -11.49 1.93 -10.26
N GLY A 49 -12.67 1.79 -10.88
CA GLY A 49 -13.18 0.48 -11.30
C GLY A 49 -12.56 -0.11 -12.56
N ILE A 50 -11.88 0.71 -13.38
CA ILE A 50 -11.14 0.31 -14.57
C ILE A 50 -9.92 1.24 -14.67
N PRO A 51 -8.82 0.94 -13.95
CA PRO A 51 -7.77 1.92 -13.63
C PRO A 51 -6.79 2.16 -14.77
N PHE A 52 -7.20 1.93 -16.02
CA PHE A 52 -6.37 2.05 -17.22
C PHE A 52 -7.19 2.60 -18.39
N TYR A 53 -6.51 3.12 -19.40
CA TYR A 53 -7.17 3.52 -20.64
C TYR A 53 -7.73 2.27 -21.32
N HIS A 54 -9.00 2.29 -21.70
CA HIS A 54 -9.69 1.08 -22.13
C HIS A 54 -10.74 1.34 -23.20
N PHE A 55 -11.07 0.30 -23.95
CA PHE A 55 -12.40 0.21 -24.57
C PHE A 55 -13.37 -0.49 -23.62
N ARG A 56 -14.65 -0.19 -23.79
CA ARG A 56 -15.76 -0.86 -23.09
C ARG A 56 -16.86 -1.20 -24.08
N ALA A 57 -17.24 -2.47 -24.16
CA ALA A 57 -18.25 -2.97 -25.09
C ALA A 57 -19.37 -3.69 -24.35
N GLU A 58 -20.63 -3.40 -24.68
CA GLU A 58 -21.78 -4.19 -24.22
C GLU A 58 -22.21 -5.17 -25.30
N ILE A 59 -22.24 -6.45 -24.96
CA ILE A 59 -22.49 -7.55 -25.88
C ILE A 59 -23.77 -8.28 -25.50
N GLU A 60 -24.57 -8.60 -26.51
CA GLU A 60 -25.74 -9.47 -26.39
C GLU A 60 -25.57 -10.70 -27.29
N LEU A 61 -25.70 -11.89 -26.70
CA LEU A 61 -25.72 -13.14 -27.45
C LEU A 61 -27.14 -13.51 -27.88
N PRO A 62 -27.30 -14.23 -29.00
CA PRO A 62 -28.59 -14.74 -29.44
C PRO A 62 -29.21 -15.74 -28.45
N ARG A 63 -28.40 -16.39 -27.63
CA ARG A 63 -28.80 -17.31 -26.55
C ARG A 63 -27.72 -17.38 -25.47
N GLU A 64 -28.09 -17.85 -24.30
CA GLU A 64 -27.15 -18.15 -23.22
C GLU A 64 -26.11 -19.20 -23.65
N SER A 65 -24.85 -18.96 -23.31
CA SER A 65 -23.74 -19.83 -23.68
C SER A 65 -22.54 -19.61 -22.76
N MET A 66 -21.72 -20.64 -22.58
CA MET A 66 -20.33 -20.44 -22.18
C MET A 66 -19.59 -19.72 -23.31
N ILE A 67 -18.65 -18.84 -22.98
CA ILE A 67 -17.97 -17.99 -23.97
C ILE A 67 -16.46 -17.99 -23.84
N GLU A 68 -15.83 -17.73 -24.97
CA GLU A 68 -14.43 -17.31 -25.08
C GLU A 68 -14.41 -16.05 -25.95
N VAL A 69 -13.79 -14.99 -25.44
CA VAL A 69 -13.78 -13.67 -26.08
C VAL A 69 -12.36 -13.32 -26.49
N GLU A 70 -12.20 -12.96 -27.76
CA GLU A 70 -10.99 -12.35 -28.29
C GLU A 70 -11.32 -10.92 -28.73
N ALA A 71 -10.37 -10.01 -28.51
CA ALA A 71 -10.45 -8.64 -28.98
C ALA A 71 -9.18 -8.25 -29.72
N SER A 72 -9.30 -7.39 -30.72
CA SER A 72 -8.18 -6.70 -31.35
C SER A 72 -8.49 -5.23 -31.56
N VAL A 73 -7.45 -4.40 -31.52
CA VAL A 73 -7.53 -2.96 -31.73
C VAL A 73 -6.52 -2.60 -32.82
N ASP A 74 -6.99 -1.99 -33.89
CA ASP A 74 -6.21 -1.68 -35.09
C ASP A 74 -5.43 -2.90 -35.64
N GLY A 75 -6.08 -4.08 -35.55
CA GLY A 75 -5.51 -5.35 -35.98
C GLY A 75 -4.55 -6.02 -34.98
N LYS A 76 -4.12 -5.33 -33.91
CA LYS A 76 -3.34 -5.94 -32.82
C LYS A 76 -4.28 -6.69 -31.87
N ALA A 77 -4.11 -8.01 -31.76
CA ALA A 77 -4.83 -8.80 -30.76
C ALA A 77 -4.45 -8.37 -29.35
N LEU A 78 -5.44 -8.18 -28.48
CA LEU A 78 -5.19 -7.96 -27.06
C LEU A 78 -4.86 -9.29 -26.38
N ARG A 79 -3.93 -9.24 -25.43
CA ARG A 79 -3.55 -10.44 -24.68
C ARG A 79 -4.67 -10.94 -23.78
N ALA A 80 -5.39 -10.01 -23.16
CA ALA A 80 -6.48 -10.30 -22.25
C ALA A 80 -7.59 -9.24 -22.39
N VAL A 81 -8.80 -9.65 -22.04
CA VAL A 81 -9.97 -8.78 -21.87
C VAL A 81 -10.72 -9.19 -20.62
N ASP A 82 -11.27 -8.22 -19.90
CA ASP A 82 -12.13 -8.48 -18.75
C ASP A 82 -13.56 -8.69 -19.21
N ILE A 83 -14.20 -9.75 -18.69
CA ILE A 83 -15.60 -10.08 -18.96
C ILE A 83 -16.38 -9.90 -17.67
N ARG A 84 -17.46 -9.11 -17.70
CA ARG A 84 -18.35 -8.91 -16.55
C ARG A 84 -19.80 -9.16 -16.92
N ARG A 85 -20.56 -9.81 -16.04
CA ARG A 85 -22.00 -10.00 -16.26
C ARG A 85 -22.72 -8.67 -16.06
N ALA A 86 -23.86 -8.52 -16.73
CA ALA A 86 -24.73 -7.36 -16.53
C ALA A 86 -25.28 -7.24 -15.09
N ALA A 87 -25.22 -8.28 -14.25
CA ALA A 87 -25.60 -8.16 -12.84
C ALA A 87 -24.44 -7.68 -11.94
N ASP A 88 -23.19 -7.79 -12.41
CA ASP A 88 -21.98 -7.45 -11.65
C ASP A 88 -21.62 -5.96 -11.81
N PHE A 89 -22.57 -5.08 -12.14
CA PHE A 89 -22.31 -3.65 -12.35
C PHE A 89 -21.69 -3.03 -11.09
N SER A 90 -20.39 -2.83 -11.17
CA SER A 90 -19.55 -2.25 -10.14
C SER A 90 -19.68 -0.74 -10.15
N ASP A 91 -19.77 -0.14 -8.97
CA ASP A 91 -19.50 1.28 -8.75
C ASP A 91 -18.12 1.64 -9.33
N LEU A 92 -18.09 2.36 -10.46
CA LEU A 92 -16.83 2.75 -11.15
C LEU A 92 -15.97 3.71 -10.33
N SER A 93 -16.53 4.33 -9.29
CA SER A 93 -15.79 5.16 -8.35
C SER A 93 -14.99 4.34 -7.32
N ARG A 94 -15.11 3.01 -7.34
CA ARG A 94 -14.45 2.08 -6.44
C ARG A 94 -13.59 1.07 -7.21
N PRO A 95 -12.48 0.60 -6.61
CA PRO A 95 -11.76 -0.55 -7.12
C PRO A 95 -12.70 -1.74 -7.19
N THR A 96 -12.60 -2.48 -8.29
CA THR A 96 -13.38 -3.71 -8.45
C THR A 96 -12.73 -4.85 -7.71
N ILE A 97 -13.54 -5.80 -7.23
CA ILE A 97 -13.01 -7.04 -6.69
C ILE A 97 -12.32 -7.78 -7.85
N PRO A 98 -10.99 -8.02 -7.79
CA PRO A 98 -10.28 -8.66 -8.88
C PRO A 98 -10.73 -10.11 -8.99
N ILE A 99 -11.26 -10.48 -10.17
CA ILE A 99 -11.54 -11.86 -10.54
C ILE A 99 -10.68 -12.14 -11.76
N ARG A 100 -9.51 -12.75 -11.55
CA ARG A 100 -8.56 -13.05 -12.63
C ARG A 100 -7.97 -14.45 -12.43
N PRO A 101 -8.00 -15.32 -13.46
CA PRO A 101 -7.27 -16.59 -13.42
C PRO A 101 -5.76 -16.34 -13.51
N PRO A 102 -4.91 -17.16 -12.86
CA PRO A 102 -3.45 -16.97 -12.85
C PRO A 102 -2.80 -16.84 -14.25
N SER A 103 -3.34 -17.53 -15.27
CA SER A 103 -2.83 -17.47 -16.65
C SER A 103 -3.25 -16.21 -17.42
N GLY A 104 -3.99 -15.27 -16.81
CA GLY A 104 -4.49 -14.08 -17.50
C GLY A 104 -5.49 -14.34 -18.63
N TYR A 105 -5.87 -15.60 -18.85
CA TYR A 105 -6.78 -15.99 -19.90
C TYR A 105 -8.17 -16.21 -19.34
N ASN A 106 -9.07 -15.27 -19.63
CA ASN A 106 -10.48 -15.33 -19.25
C ASN A 106 -11.25 -16.30 -20.16
N LEU A 107 -10.95 -17.59 -20.04
CA LEU A 107 -11.92 -18.61 -20.40
C LEU A 107 -13.02 -18.62 -19.34
N SER A 108 -14.27 -18.73 -19.80
CA SER A 108 -15.37 -19.26 -19.00
C SER A 108 -15.11 -20.75 -18.63
N GLN A 109 -14.02 -21.07 -17.92
CA GLN A 109 -13.82 -22.41 -17.35
C GLN A 109 -14.77 -22.65 -16.16
N ASP A 110 -15.36 -21.57 -15.63
CA ASP A 110 -16.34 -21.58 -14.55
C ASP A 110 -17.73 -22.10 -14.96
N ARG A 111 -17.91 -22.53 -16.22
CA ARG A 111 -19.18 -22.96 -16.82
C ARG A 111 -20.30 -21.92 -16.71
N THR A 112 -19.96 -20.65 -16.51
CA THR A 112 -20.94 -19.57 -16.42
C THR A 112 -21.57 -19.34 -17.79
N LEU A 113 -22.90 -19.22 -17.81
CA LEU A 113 -23.66 -18.89 -19.00
C LEU A 113 -23.82 -17.37 -19.12
N TYR A 114 -23.47 -16.83 -20.28
CA TYR A 114 -23.57 -15.42 -20.59
C TYR A 114 -24.64 -15.18 -21.64
N ARG A 115 -25.44 -14.12 -21.46
CA ARG A 115 -26.33 -13.58 -22.51
C ARG A 115 -26.06 -12.11 -22.76
N ASN A 116 -26.05 -11.31 -21.68
CA ASN A 116 -25.67 -9.91 -21.72
C ASN A 116 -24.43 -9.73 -20.83
N PHE A 117 -23.37 -9.18 -21.39
CA PHE A 117 -22.11 -9.00 -20.68
C PHE A 117 -21.34 -7.81 -21.22
N GLN A 118 -20.38 -7.36 -20.44
CA GLN A 118 -19.45 -6.30 -20.80
C GLN A 118 -18.07 -6.90 -21.08
N VAL A 119 -17.42 -6.38 -22.10
CA VAL A 119 -16.02 -6.66 -22.42
C VAL A 119 -15.23 -5.37 -22.25
N THR A 120 -14.18 -5.41 -21.45
CA THR A 120 -13.25 -4.30 -21.27
C THR A 120 -11.86 -4.75 -21.70
N GLY A 121 -11.19 -3.95 -22.53
CA GLY A 121 -9.83 -4.25 -22.99
C GLY A 121 -8.91 -3.06 -22.77
N TRP A 122 -7.67 -3.34 -22.38
CA TRP A 122 -6.63 -2.32 -22.21
C TRP A 122 -6.27 -1.72 -23.57
N VAL A 123 -6.43 -0.41 -23.71
CA VAL A 123 -6.13 0.32 -24.95
C VAL A 123 -5.55 1.67 -24.61
N ARG A 124 -4.29 1.85 -24.95
CA ARG A 124 -3.67 3.17 -24.91
C ARG A 124 -4.04 3.97 -26.15
N TRP A 125 -5.13 4.70 -26.06
CA TRP A 125 -5.63 5.56 -27.13
C TRP A 125 -5.09 7.00 -27.00
N GLU A 126 -5.16 7.77 -28.07
CA GLU A 126 -4.84 9.21 -28.12
C GLU A 126 -6.11 10.03 -28.39
N PRO A 127 -6.28 11.20 -27.75
CA PRO A 127 -7.50 12.00 -27.88
C PRO A 127 -7.86 12.30 -29.34
N GLY A 128 -9.12 12.05 -29.70
CA GLY A 128 -9.64 12.38 -31.02
C GLY A 128 -9.21 11.48 -32.18
N LYS A 129 -8.37 10.47 -31.96
CA LYS A 129 -8.05 9.45 -32.97
C LYS A 129 -9.15 8.38 -33.06
N ASP A 130 -9.28 7.79 -34.24
CA ASP A 130 -10.19 6.67 -34.48
C ASP A 130 -9.45 5.35 -34.30
N TYR A 131 -10.12 4.38 -33.67
CA TYR A 131 -9.61 3.04 -33.39
C TYR A 131 -10.59 2.00 -33.90
N THR A 132 -10.07 0.99 -34.60
CA THR A 132 -10.85 -0.14 -35.10
C THR A 132 -10.83 -1.26 -34.09
N VAL A 133 -11.92 -1.45 -33.34
CA VAL A 133 -12.04 -2.51 -32.35
C VAL A 133 -12.82 -3.67 -32.96
N SER A 134 -12.21 -4.85 -32.97
CA SER A 134 -12.84 -6.10 -33.42
C SER A 134 -13.00 -7.05 -32.24
N LEU A 135 -14.19 -7.61 -32.09
CA LEU A 135 -14.54 -8.57 -31.06
C LEU A 135 -14.99 -9.88 -31.71
N SER A 136 -14.53 -10.99 -31.16
CA SER A 136 -14.85 -12.35 -31.59
C SER A 136 -15.28 -13.14 -30.35
N VAL A 137 -16.51 -13.65 -30.37
CA VAL A 137 -17.06 -14.45 -29.27
C VAL A 137 -17.33 -15.85 -29.79
N ARG A 138 -16.62 -16.83 -29.23
CA ARG A 138 -16.90 -18.26 -29.45
C ARG A 138 -17.91 -18.71 -28.40
N MET A 139 -19.09 -19.14 -28.86
CA MET A 139 -20.16 -19.71 -28.06
C MET A 139 -19.96 -21.23 -27.95
N LYS A 140 -19.76 -21.70 -26.73
CA LYS A 140 -19.40 -23.09 -26.40
C LYS A 140 -20.55 -23.84 -25.76
N LYS A 141 -20.69 -25.13 -26.10
CA LYS A 141 -21.64 -26.04 -25.46
C LYS A 141 -21.09 -26.65 -24.16
N ASP A 142 -19.78 -26.87 -24.10
CA ASP A 142 -19.06 -27.46 -22.97
C ASP A 142 -17.82 -26.62 -22.61
N ALA A 143 -17.15 -26.94 -21.49
CA ALA A 143 -15.94 -26.24 -21.06
C ALA A 143 -14.77 -26.40 -22.04
N GLY A 144 -14.74 -27.50 -22.80
CA GLY A 144 -13.76 -27.74 -23.88
C GLY A 144 -14.14 -27.05 -25.19
N SER A 145 -13.15 -26.69 -26.00
CA SER A 145 -13.36 -26.14 -27.34
C SER A 145 -13.82 -27.26 -28.29
N SER A 146 -14.79 -26.98 -29.16
CA SER A 146 -15.32 -27.93 -30.14
C SER A 146 -15.35 -27.31 -31.54
N ALA A 147 -15.14 -28.13 -32.58
CA ALA A 147 -15.36 -27.72 -33.97
C ALA A 147 -16.84 -27.33 -34.25
N SER A 148 -17.76 -27.71 -33.36
CA SER A 148 -19.18 -27.34 -33.43
C SER A 148 -19.54 -26.02 -32.72
N ASP A 149 -18.56 -25.34 -32.13
CA ASP A 149 -18.77 -24.06 -31.47
C ASP A 149 -19.14 -22.97 -32.49
N THR A 150 -20.05 -22.07 -32.11
CA THR A 150 -20.49 -20.97 -32.98
C THR A 150 -19.63 -19.75 -32.73
N ARG A 151 -19.05 -19.15 -33.77
CA ARG A 151 -18.25 -17.92 -33.66
C ARG A 151 -19.04 -16.73 -34.18
N LEU A 152 -19.15 -15.69 -33.35
CA LEU A 152 -19.76 -14.42 -33.68
C LEU A 152 -18.69 -13.33 -33.71
N THR A 153 -18.65 -12.52 -34.76
CA THR A 153 -17.66 -11.43 -34.88
C THR A 153 -18.34 -10.10 -35.13
N GLY A 154 -17.72 -9.02 -34.63
CA GLY A 154 -18.18 -7.66 -34.86
C GLY A 154 -17.02 -6.68 -34.79
N THR A 155 -16.97 -5.77 -35.75
CA THR A 155 -15.94 -4.71 -35.82
C THR A 155 -16.62 -3.36 -35.85
N ARG A 156 -16.11 -2.40 -35.08
CA ARG A 156 -16.55 -1.01 -35.10
C ARG A 156 -15.35 -0.09 -35.02
N VAL A 157 -15.47 1.04 -35.72
CA VAL A 157 -14.57 2.17 -35.54
C VAL A 157 -15.15 3.05 -34.44
N VAL A 158 -14.34 3.37 -33.45
CA VAL A 158 -14.71 4.26 -32.33
C VAL A 158 -13.69 5.36 -32.19
N ARG A 159 -14.20 6.58 -31.94
CA ARG A 159 -13.36 7.75 -31.76
C ARG A 159 -13.03 7.95 -30.29
N ALA A 160 -11.75 8.14 -29.98
CA ALA A 160 -11.28 8.45 -28.65
C ALA A 160 -11.81 9.80 -28.15
N PRO A 161 -12.16 9.93 -26.87
CA PRO A 161 -12.69 11.16 -26.31
C PRO A 161 -11.68 12.31 -26.39
N LEU A 162 -12.18 13.54 -26.49
CA LEU A 162 -11.39 14.78 -26.56
C LEU A 162 -11.30 15.53 -25.21
N GLY A 163 -11.96 15.03 -24.16
CA GLY A 163 -12.24 15.78 -22.93
C GLY A 163 -11.02 16.08 -22.05
N ALA A 164 -10.05 15.17 -22.00
CA ALA A 164 -8.78 15.31 -21.29
C ALA A 164 -7.62 14.72 -22.11
N GLY A 165 -6.43 15.29 -21.91
CA GLY A 165 -5.20 14.84 -22.56
C GLY A 165 -4.71 13.49 -22.02
N VAL A 166 -3.79 12.88 -22.77
CA VAL A 166 -2.97 11.74 -22.31
C VAL A 166 -1.57 12.24 -21.95
N TYR A 167 -0.88 11.56 -21.02
CA TYR A 167 0.36 12.08 -20.44
C TYR A 167 1.47 12.33 -21.48
N SER A 168 1.97 11.26 -22.09
CA SER A 168 2.93 11.32 -23.20
C SER A 168 2.88 10.00 -23.95
N LYS A 169 3.24 10.00 -25.24
CA LYS A 169 3.42 8.79 -26.07
C LYS A 169 4.85 8.22 -26.01
N ASP A 170 5.79 8.98 -25.45
CA ASP A 170 7.22 8.62 -25.48
C ASP A 170 7.57 7.51 -24.50
N TRP A 171 6.80 7.39 -23.41
CA TRP A 171 6.81 6.24 -22.52
C TRP A 171 6.11 5.09 -23.18
N LYS A 172 6.68 3.88 -23.21
CA LYS A 172 6.05 2.76 -23.91
C LYS A 172 5.08 1.97 -23.03
N GLY A 173 5.29 1.97 -21.72
CA GLY A 173 4.46 1.26 -20.76
C GLY A 173 3.96 2.14 -19.63
N TYR A 174 2.90 1.70 -18.97
CA TYR A 174 2.50 2.20 -17.66
C TYR A 174 1.85 1.09 -16.83
N LYS A 175 1.97 1.20 -15.51
CA LYS A 175 1.24 0.40 -14.53
C LYS A 175 0.23 1.29 -13.81
N SER A 176 -0.83 0.73 -13.28
CA SER A 176 -1.88 1.49 -12.58
C SER A 176 -1.93 1.14 -11.11
N VAL A 177 -1.90 2.15 -10.27
CA VAL A 177 -2.05 2.04 -8.82
C VAL A 177 -3.32 2.75 -8.39
N ILE A 178 -4.24 2.02 -7.76
CA ILE A 178 -5.43 2.59 -7.15
C ILE A 178 -5.14 2.80 -5.67
N LEU A 179 -5.37 4.02 -5.19
CA LEU A 179 -5.28 4.37 -3.78
C LEU A 179 -6.67 4.62 -3.23
N SER A 180 -7.04 3.91 -2.16
CA SER A 180 -8.35 4.03 -1.51
C SER A 180 -8.25 4.49 -0.07
N GLU A 181 -9.00 5.55 0.27
CA GLU A 181 -9.10 6.09 1.62
C GLU A 181 -10.28 5.46 2.35
N THR A 182 -10.04 4.93 3.55
CA THR A 182 -11.01 4.10 4.28
C THR A 182 -11.38 4.63 5.67
N ALA A 183 -10.63 5.59 6.21
CA ALA A 183 -10.82 6.14 7.55
C ALA A 183 -11.73 7.38 7.59
N GLY A 184 -12.13 7.89 6.43
CA GLY A 184 -12.90 9.12 6.30
C GLY A 184 -12.05 10.37 6.56
N ILE A 185 -10.77 10.33 6.19
CA ILE A 185 -9.83 11.46 6.33
C ILE A 185 -9.29 11.82 4.95
N SER A 186 -9.47 13.06 4.51
CA SER A 186 -8.84 13.51 3.27
C SER A 186 -7.31 13.47 3.40
N ARG A 187 -6.67 12.75 2.48
CA ARG A 187 -5.21 12.67 2.35
C ARG A 187 -4.73 13.78 1.42
N LYS A 188 -3.72 14.52 1.86
CA LYS A 188 -3.01 15.52 1.05
C LYS A 188 -1.52 15.29 1.22
N GLY A 189 -0.80 15.21 0.11
CA GLY A 189 0.64 14.95 0.07
C GLY A 189 1.03 13.71 0.87
N GLU A 190 0.18 12.69 0.94
CA GLU A 190 0.46 11.46 1.69
C GLU A 190 1.58 10.70 1.00
N PRO A 191 2.69 10.39 1.68
CA PRO A 191 3.73 9.55 1.10
C PRO A 191 3.20 8.12 0.91
N VAL A 192 3.30 7.62 -0.31
CA VAL A 192 2.91 6.27 -0.70
C VAL A 192 4.10 5.58 -1.32
N GLU A 193 4.26 4.30 -1.01
CA GLU A 193 5.32 3.47 -1.55
C GLU A 193 4.75 2.18 -2.14
N VAL A 194 5.24 1.82 -3.32
CA VAL A 194 4.91 0.57 -4.01
C VAL A 194 6.18 -0.15 -4.47
N LEU A 195 6.18 -1.48 -4.44
CA LEU A 195 7.18 -2.31 -5.09
C LEU A 195 6.64 -2.71 -6.46
N LEU A 196 7.41 -2.47 -7.51
CA LEU A 196 7.03 -2.79 -8.89
C LEU A 196 8.06 -3.71 -9.52
N ALA A 197 7.58 -4.65 -10.34
CA ALA A 197 8.40 -5.51 -11.18
C ALA A 197 8.27 -5.11 -12.65
N PHE A 198 9.38 -5.16 -13.36
CA PHE A 198 9.49 -4.81 -14.77
C PHE A 198 10.26 -5.91 -15.48
N TYR A 199 9.97 -6.13 -16.75
CA TYR A 199 10.84 -6.95 -17.57
C TYR A 199 12.16 -6.22 -17.82
N ALA A 200 13.26 -6.97 -17.86
CA ALA A 200 14.60 -6.39 -17.93
C ALA A 200 14.81 -5.47 -19.15
N ASP A 201 14.19 -5.80 -20.28
CA ASP A 201 14.23 -5.01 -21.51
C ASP A 201 13.45 -3.68 -21.44
N GLU A 202 12.57 -3.53 -20.45
CA GLU A 202 11.77 -2.33 -20.20
C GLU A 202 12.31 -1.45 -19.06
N ALA A 203 13.35 -1.92 -18.35
CA ALA A 203 13.78 -1.40 -17.05
C ALA A 203 15.21 -0.84 -17.06
N GLN A 204 15.66 -0.34 -18.21
CA GLN A 204 17.04 0.08 -18.43
C GLN A 204 17.44 1.29 -17.56
N GLN A 205 16.51 2.22 -17.29
CA GLN A 205 16.80 3.49 -16.60
C GLN A 205 15.64 3.94 -15.69
N LEU A 206 15.18 3.07 -14.79
CA LEU A 206 13.99 3.30 -13.96
C LEU A 206 14.04 4.62 -13.17
N GLU A 207 15.20 5.01 -12.66
CA GLU A 207 15.40 6.25 -11.91
C GLU A 207 15.22 7.51 -12.76
N ARG A 208 15.45 7.39 -14.08
CA ARG A 208 15.32 8.50 -15.03
C ARG A 208 13.95 8.54 -15.68
N ASP A 209 13.38 7.39 -16.00
CA ASP A 209 12.18 7.30 -16.80
C ASP A 209 10.90 7.24 -15.98
N ILE A 210 10.88 6.70 -14.75
CA ILE A 210 9.62 6.59 -14.01
C ILE A 210 8.97 7.97 -13.78
N ARG A 211 7.69 8.07 -14.12
CA ARG A 211 6.83 9.23 -13.86
C ARG A 211 5.52 8.76 -13.25
N VAL A 212 5.13 9.40 -12.15
CA VAL A 212 3.86 9.09 -11.48
C VAL A 212 2.87 10.20 -11.77
N VAL A 213 1.70 9.82 -12.28
CA VAL A 213 0.66 10.74 -12.77
C VAL A 213 -0.66 10.40 -12.11
N GLY A 214 -1.18 11.30 -11.28
CA GLY A 214 -2.52 11.19 -10.72
C GLY A 214 -3.58 11.52 -11.77
N VAL A 215 -4.68 10.75 -11.76
CA VAL A 215 -5.85 10.98 -12.61
C VAL A 215 -6.97 11.58 -11.76
N ASP A 216 -7.52 12.72 -12.16
CA ASP A 216 -8.73 13.26 -11.55
C ASP A 216 -9.95 12.42 -11.96
N PRO A 217 -10.71 11.84 -11.01
CA PRO A 217 -11.76 10.89 -11.34
C PRO A 217 -12.99 11.52 -12.01
N VAL A 218 -13.12 12.85 -12.01
CA VAL A 218 -14.28 13.57 -12.55
C VAL A 218 -13.95 14.23 -13.89
N THR A 219 -12.83 14.96 -13.94
CA THR A 219 -12.38 15.72 -15.11
C THR A 219 -11.43 14.93 -15.99
N HIS A 220 -10.87 13.82 -15.49
CA HIS A 220 -9.82 13.03 -16.12
C HIS A 220 -8.52 13.81 -16.39
N ALA A 221 -8.38 14.99 -15.78
CA ALA A 221 -7.15 15.75 -15.83
C ALA A 221 -5.99 14.95 -15.22
N LEU A 222 -4.83 15.06 -15.86
CA LEU A 222 -3.61 14.38 -15.45
C LEU A 222 -2.69 15.36 -14.73
N SER A 223 -2.17 14.95 -13.58
CA SER A 223 -1.20 15.72 -12.82
C SER A 223 -0.02 14.85 -12.43
N GLU A 224 1.17 15.16 -12.95
CA GLU A 224 2.40 14.53 -12.48
C GLU A 224 2.68 14.93 -11.03
N VAL A 225 3.03 13.96 -10.19
CA VAL A 225 3.30 14.16 -8.77
C VAL A 225 4.77 13.91 -8.45
N PRO A 226 5.33 14.54 -7.39
CA PRO A 226 6.66 14.22 -6.91
C PRO A 226 6.82 12.72 -6.66
N SER A 227 7.83 12.13 -7.29
CA SER A 227 8.14 10.72 -7.17
C SER A 227 9.65 10.48 -7.01
N GLN A 228 9.99 9.32 -6.47
CA GLN A 228 11.35 8.88 -6.21
C GLN A 228 11.44 7.36 -6.42
N VAL A 229 12.46 6.92 -7.14
CA VAL A 229 12.74 5.49 -7.37
C VAL A 229 13.96 5.10 -6.56
N TYR A 230 13.91 3.95 -5.91
CA TYR A 230 15.03 3.42 -5.13
C TYR A 230 14.91 1.89 -4.95
N ASP A 231 15.88 1.25 -4.28
CA ASP A 231 15.88 -0.19 -4.00
C ASP A 231 15.76 -1.04 -5.29
N ARG A 232 16.54 -0.68 -6.31
CA ARG A 232 16.58 -1.40 -7.59
C ARG A 232 17.31 -2.72 -7.43
N MET A 233 16.63 -3.82 -7.75
CA MET A 233 17.20 -5.18 -7.73
C MET A 233 16.98 -5.86 -9.08
N GLU A 234 17.93 -6.71 -9.47
CA GLU A 234 17.89 -7.44 -10.73
C GLU A 234 17.90 -8.95 -10.48
N TYR A 235 17.06 -9.67 -11.22
CA TYR A 235 17.14 -11.11 -11.39
C TYR A 235 17.08 -11.41 -12.88
N LEU A 236 18.26 -11.57 -13.50
CA LEU A 236 18.38 -11.66 -14.96
C LEU A 236 18.48 -13.10 -15.50
N LYS A 237 18.30 -14.10 -14.63
CA LYS A 237 18.38 -15.51 -15.03
C LYS A 237 17.10 -15.93 -15.75
N GLU A 238 17.25 -16.42 -16.97
CA GLU A 238 16.16 -17.03 -17.74
C GLU A 238 15.84 -18.43 -17.21
N ASP A 239 14.58 -18.84 -17.35
CA ASP A 239 14.19 -20.23 -17.15
C ASP A 239 14.81 -21.09 -18.27
N ASP A 240 15.60 -22.09 -17.87
CA ASP A 240 16.33 -22.97 -18.79
C ASP A 240 15.43 -24.00 -19.49
N LEU A 241 14.14 -24.04 -19.16
CA LEU A 241 13.17 -25.01 -19.69
C LEU A 241 13.70 -26.44 -19.54
N SER A 242 14.32 -26.74 -18.39
CA SER A 242 15.02 -27.99 -18.07
C SER A 242 14.44 -29.21 -18.81
N PRO A 243 15.25 -29.89 -19.63
CA PRO A 243 14.76 -30.98 -20.46
C PRO A 243 14.46 -32.24 -19.63
N ASP A 244 13.56 -33.06 -20.15
CA ASP A 244 13.31 -34.42 -19.68
C ASP A 244 14.47 -35.35 -20.04
N LYS A 245 14.34 -36.62 -19.64
CA LYS A 245 15.31 -37.69 -19.94
C LYS A 245 15.59 -37.89 -21.44
N ASP A 246 14.71 -37.40 -22.31
CA ASP A 246 14.78 -37.53 -23.77
C ASP A 246 15.23 -36.22 -24.44
N GLY A 247 15.67 -35.22 -23.65
CA GLY A 247 16.21 -33.95 -24.13
C GLY A 247 15.15 -32.93 -24.55
N LYS A 248 13.86 -33.16 -24.26
CA LYS A 248 12.77 -32.24 -24.60
C LYS A 248 12.41 -31.36 -23.41
N PRO A 249 12.08 -30.07 -23.62
CA PRO A 249 11.57 -29.23 -22.53
C PRO A 249 10.43 -29.89 -21.77
N THR A 250 10.52 -29.92 -20.44
CA THR A 250 9.46 -30.43 -19.55
C THR A 250 8.22 -29.53 -19.52
N ARG A 251 8.27 -28.36 -20.16
CA ARG A 251 7.17 -27.38 -20.22
C ARG A 251 7.21 -26.62 -21.53
N GLY A 252 6.04 -26.16 -21.98
CA GLY A 252 5.87 -25.46 -23.26
C GLY A 252 6.27 -23.99 -23.23
N ALA A 253 6.49 -23.42 -22.05
CA ALA A 253 6.82 -22.00 -21.87
C ALA A 253 7.59 -21.76 -20.56
N PRO A 254 8.38 -20.68 -20.46
CA PRO A 254 9.15 -20.36 -19.27
C PRO A 254 8.24 -20.00 -18.08
N LEU A 255 8.59 -20.49 -16.89
CA LEU A 255 7.88 -20.20 -15.64
C LEU A 255 8.14 -18.79 -15.13
N TRP A 256 9.36 -18.27 -15.37
CA TRP A 256 9.74 -16.91 -15.03
C TRP A 256 10.61 -16.33 -16.14
N LEU A 257 10.73 -15.00 -16.13
CA LEU A 257 11.54 -14.24 -17.07
C LEU A 257 12.49 -13.32 -16.30
N PRO A 258 13.54 -12.80 -16.94
CA PRO A 258 14.39 -11.76 -16.38
C PRO A 258 13.58 -10.54 -15.92
N THR A 259 13.71 -10.18 -14.65
CA THR A 259 12.98 -9.05 -14.05
C THR A 259 13.91 -8.11 -13.32
N VAL A 260 13.54 -6.83 -13.34
CA VAL A 260 14.09 -5.78 -12.49
C VAL A 260 12.96 -5.31 -11.58
N THR A 261 13.22 -5.20 -10.29
CA THR A 261 12.27 -4.63 -9.32
C THR A 261 12.80 -3.32 -8.78
N ALA A 262 11.89 -2.39 -8.47
CA ALA A 262 12.25 -1.16 -7.77
C ALA A 262 11.10 -0.68 -6.88
N ARG A 263 11.44 0.05 -5.82
CA ARG A 263 10.47 0.80 -5.02
C ARG A 263 10.23 2.17 -5.66
N VAL A 264 8.97 2.56 -5.72
CA VAL A 264 8.54 3.89 -6.16
C VAL A 264 7.79 4.54 -5.02
N ALA A 265 8.34 5.63 -4.48
CA ALA A 265 7.69 6.50 -3.51
C ALA A 265 7.12 7.73 -4.23
N PHE A 266 5.91 8.17 -3.89
CA PHE A 266 5.30 9.38 -4.43
C PHE A 266 4.32 10.04 -3.45
N LEU A 267 3.97 11.31 -3.70
CA LEU A 267 3.00 12.05 -2.89
C LEU A 267 1.59 11.96 -3.48
N ALA A 268 0.63 11.54 -2.66
CA ALA A 268 -0.74 11.29 -3.08
C ALA A 268 -1.77 12.17 -2.38
N ASP A 269 -2.79 12.57 -3.13
CA ASP A 269 -3.97 13.29 -2.68
C ASP A 269 -5.19 12.41 -2.94
N VAL A 270 -5.87 11.99 -1.86
CA VAL A 270 -7.05 11.13 -1.93
C VAL A 270 -8.12 11.66 -0.98
N PRO A 271 -9.26 12.18 -1.49
CA PRO A 271 -10.35 12.64 -0.64
C PRO A 271 -10.90 11.54 0.28
N ALA A 272 -11.47 11.95 1.41
CA ALA A 272 -12.08 11.05 2.39
C ALA A 272 -13.09 10.08 1.74
N ARG A 273 -13.00 8.78 2.06
CA ARG A 273 -13.86 7.70 1.55
C ARG A 273 -13.91 7.60 0.03
N THR A 274 -12.87 8.00 -0.69
CA THR A 274 -12.80 7.87 -2.16
C THR A 274 -11.62 6.99 -2.59
N SER A 275 -11.57 6.72 -3.89
CA SER A 275 -10.45 6.05 -4.55
C SER A 275 -9.93 6.90 -5.70
N LYS A 276 -8.62 6.89 -5.93
CA LYS A 276 -7.98 7.64 -7.02
C LYS A 276 -6.94 6.78 -7.73
N VAL A 277 -6.84 6.95 -9.04
CA VAL A 277 -5.88 6.24 -9.89
C VAL A 277 -4.60 7.06 -10.06
N TYR A 278 -3.46 6.38 -9.94
CA TYR A 278 -2.13 6.87 -10.23
C TYR A 278 -1.50 5.97 -11.29
N LEU A 279 -1.09 6.55 -12.41
CA LEU A 279 -0.41 5.84 -13.49
C LEU A 279 1.10 6.01 -13.32
N ILE A 280 1.83 4.90 -13.35
CA ILE A 280 3.29 4.85 -13.24
C ILE A 280 3.83 4.54 -14.62
N PHE A 281 4.23 5.59 -15.35
CA PHE A 281 4.80 5.49 -16.69
C PHE A 281 6.26 5.06 -16.63
N TYR A 282 6.67 4.16 -17.52
CA TYR A 282 8.05 3.65 -17.63
C TYR A 282 8.39 3.28 -19.10
N ASN A 283 9.61 2.80 -19.33
CA ASN A 283 10.12 2.39 -20.65
C ASN A 283 10.20 3.56 -21.64
N ASN A 284 10.89 4.63 -21.23
CA ASN A 284 11.28 5.74 -22.11
C ASN A 284 12.81 5.88 -22.15
N PRO A 285 13.48 5.33 -23.18
CA PRO A 285 14.94 5.41 -23.32
C PRO A 285 15.49 6.82 -23.49
N GLN A 286 14.64 7.80 -23.83
CA GLN A 286 15.00 9.20 -24.04
C GLN A 286 14.59 10.10 -22.86
N ALA A 287 14.07 9.53 -21.77
CA ALA A 287 13.69 10.30 -20.61
C ALA A 287 14.91 10.96 -19.94
N THR A 288 14.80 12.25 -19.67
CA THR A 288 15.76 12.96 -18.82
C THR A 288 15.40 12.73 -17.36
N GLY A 289 16.40 12.66 -16.47
CA GLY A 289 16.12 12.60 -15.03
C GLY A 289 15.39 13.87 -14.58
N LYS A 290 14.37 13.71 -13.74
CA LYS A 290 13.62 14.84 -13.16
C LYS A 290 13.86 14.90 -11.66
N ILE A 291 14.36 16.05 -11.20
CA ILE A 291 14.48 16.34 -9.78
C ILE A 291 13.18 17.00 -9.34
N TYR A 292 12.44 16.34 -8.45
CA TYR A 292 11.27 16.95 -7.83
C TYR A 292 11.69 17.73 -6.59
N LEU A 293 11.18 18.95 -6.46
CA LEU A 293 11.42 19.78 -5.29
C LEU A 293 10.28 19.61 -4.31
N THR A 294 10.60 19.17 -3.10
CA THR A 294 9.73 19.21 -1.93
C THR A 294 10.39 20.06 -0.84
N ASP A 295 9.84 20.09 0.36
CA ASP A 295 10.44 20.71 1.54
C ASP A 295 11.43 19.78 2.28
N LEU A 296 11.53 18.51 1.90
CA LEU A 296 12.42 17.53 2.53
C LEU A 296 13.89 17.83 2.16
N ARG A 297 14.75 17.98 3.16
CA ARG A 297 16.19 18.25 3.00
C ARG A 297 17.00 17.33 3.90
N VAL A 298 18.14 16.87 3.39
CA VAL A 298 19.10 16.02 4.09
C VAL A 298 20.47 16.68 4.00
N GLN A 299 21.15 16.81 5.13
CA GLN A 299 22.50 17.33 5.26
C GLN A 299 23.33 16.43 6.19
N GLY A 300 24.65 16.62 6.19
CA GLY A 300 25.58 15.84 7.00
C GLY A 300 25.99 14.51 6.35
N GLU A 301 26.85 13.77 7.05
CA GLU A 301 27.38 12.48 6.63
C GLU A 301 26.76 11.36 7.44
N SER A 302 26.54 10.20 6.81
CA SER A 302 26.01 9.04 7.51
C SER A 302 27.06 8.48 8.50
N PRO A 303 26.65 8.05 9.71
CA PRO A 303 25.26 7.90 10.16
C PRO A 303 24.63 9.17 10.80
N GLY A 304 25.39 10.25 11.00
CA GLY A 304 24.98 11.52 11.62
C GLY A 304 24.23 12.50 10.72
N LEU A 305 23.12 12.07 10.10
CA LEU A 305 22.35 12.92 9.20
C LEU A 305 21.52 13.97 9.97
N GLN A 306 21.41 15.16 9.37
CA GLN A 306 20.38 16.13 9.70
C GLN A 306 19.29 16.09 8.63
N VAL A 307 18.06 15.80 9.03
CA VAL A 307 16.91 15.71 8.13
C VAL A 307 15.84 16.69 8.57
N GLU A 308 15.33 17.48 7.64
CA GLU A 308 14.30 18.46 7.93
C GLU A 308 13.23 18.54 6.83
N ASN A 309 12.05 19.00 7.22
CA ASN A 309 10.99 19.41 6.30
C ASN A 309 10.44 20.78 6.76
N SER A 310 9.27 21.21 6.27
CA SER A 310 8.67 22.50 6.68
C SER A 310 8.18 22.53 8.13
N VAL A 311 8.03 21.38 8.78
CA VAL A 311 7.42 21.24 10.11
C VAL A 311 8.45 20.88 11.19
N ILE A 312 9.41 20.02 10.89
CA ILE A 312 10.37 19.47 11.86
C ILE A 312 11.81 19.53 11.37
N SER A 313 12.75 19.52 12.32
CA SER A 313 14.17 19.27 12.10
C SER A 313 14.63 18.16 13.04
N VAL A 314 15.29 17.14 12.49
CA VAL A 314 15.77 15.96 13.22
C VAL A 314 17.26 15.82 13.01
N MET A 315 18.00 15.59 14.09
CA MET A 315 19.43 15.27 14.05
C MET A 315 19.65 13.83 14.52
N LEU A 316 20.45 13.09 13.76
CA LEU A 316 20.93 11.77 14.13
C LEU A 316 22.35 11.87 14.70
N HIS A 317 22.63 11.05 15.71
CA HIS A 317 23.91 11.05 16.42
C HIS A 317 25.04 10.60 15.47
N PRO A 318 26.18 11.31 15.41
CA PRO A 318 27.24 11.10 14.41
C PRO A 318 27.89 9.73 14.46
N ASN A 319 27.91 9.07 15.62
CA ASN A 319 28.55 7.77 15.75
C ASN A 319 27.58 6.59 15.53
N SER A 320 26.33 6.72 15.96
CA SER A 320 25.40 5.58 16.08
C SER A 320 24.23 5.66 15.10
N GLY A 321 23.97 6.82 14.51
CA GLY A 321 22.81 7.06 13.66
C GLY A 321 21.46 7.12 14.37
N HIS A 322 21.45 7.12 15.71
CA HIS A 322 20.21 7.17 16.49
C HIS A 322 19.69 8.60 16.64
N LEU A 323 18.39 8.77 16.89
CA LEU A 323 17.80 10.08 17.14
C LEU A 323 18.53 10.79 18.28
N ASP A 324 19.08 11.98 18.01
CA ASP A 324 19.83 12.79 18.97
C ASP A 324 19.03 13.99 19.47
N GLN A 325 18.33 14.66 18.55
CA GLN A 325 17.52 15.83 18.83
C GLN A 325 16.38 15.95 17.81
N ILE A 326 15.25 16.47 18.27
CA ILE A 326 14.13 16.86 17.42
C ILE A 326 13.65 18.28 17.76
N VAL A 327 13.30 19.04 16.73
CA VAL A 327 12.81 20.42 16.83
C VAL A 327 11.53 20.57 16.04
N LEU A 328 10.51 21.15 16.66
CA LEU A 328 9.31 21.61 15.99
C LEU A 328 9.55 23.04 15.47
N LYS A 329 9.45 23.26 14.17
CA LYS A 329 9.84 24.53 13.55
C LYS A 329 8.96 25.73 13.95
N SER A 330 7.75 25.49 14.47
CA SER A 330 6.93 26.56 15.05
C SER A 330 7.39 27.00 16.44
N LYS A 331 8.23 26.20 17.12
CA LYS A 331 8.81 26.47 18.45
C LYS A 331 10.31 26.11 18.51
N PRO A 332 11.14 26.74 17.67
CA PRO A 332 12.55 26.39 17.53
C PRO A 332 13.38 26.60 18.81
N GLU A 333 12.91 27.45 19.72
CA GLU A 333 13.53 27.74 21.02
C GLU A 333 13.42 26.60 22.03
N SER A 334 12.56 25.60 21.78
CA SER A 334 12.31 24.48 22.69
C SER A 334 12.61 23.12 22.05
N PRO A 335 13.88 22.84 21.66
CA PRO A 335 14.27 21.55 21.13
C PRO A 335 14.17 20.44 22.19
N LEU A 336 13.84 19.23 21.77
CA LEU A 336 13.88 18.04 22.64
C LEU A 336 15.16 17.25 22.37
N TYR A 337 15.89 16.92 23.43
CA TYR A 337 17.13 16.15 23.40
C TYR A 337 17.36 15.43 24.73
N HIS A 338 18.35 14.52 24.76
CA HIS A 338 18.81 13.87 26.00
C HIS A 338 20.17 14.42 26.48
N ARG A 339 21.25 14.20 25.72
CA ARG A 339 22.64 14.69 25.96
C ARG A 339 23.26 14.31 27.31
N SER A 340 22.77 13.24 27.94
CA SER A 340 23.38 12.61 29.13
C SER A 340 23.51 11.12 28.85
N GLU A 341 24.32 10.41 29.66
CA GLU A 341 24.50 8.94 29.63
C GLU A 341 24.78 8.33 28.24
N THR A 342 25.03 7.01 28.16
CA THR A 342 25.32 6.28 26.91
C THR A 342 26.18 7.08 25.92
N ASN A 343 25.60 7.52 24.80
CA ASN A 343 26.20 8.45 23.84
C ASN A 343 25.47 9.81 23.78
N GLY A 344 24.44 10.05 24.61
CA GLY A 344 23.63 11.26 24.60
C GLY A 344 22.40 11.25 23.68
N ALA A 345 22.19 10.20 22.88
CA ALA A 345 21.04 10.08 21.98
C ALA A 345 19.72 9.91 22.75
N MET A 346 18.61 10.33 22.13
CA MET A 346 17.24 10.13 22.63
C MET A 346 16.76 8.68 22.45
N HIS A 347 17.10 8.02 21.34
CA HIS A 347 16.67 6.64 21.08
C HIS A 347 17.78 5.68 21.50
N TRP A 348 17.58 4.93 22.59
CA TRP A 348 18.59 3.98 23.07
C TRP A 348 18.47 2.61 22.41
N ASN A 349 17.24 2.14 22.21
CA ASN A 349 16.96 0.73 21.93
C ASN A 349 16.86 0.38 20.44
N PRO A 350 16.94 -0.93 20.07
CA PRO A 350 16.96 -2.15 20.91
C PRO A 350 18.10 -2.29 21.94
N ASP A 351 17.85 -3.00 23.04
CA ASP A 351 18.88 -3.30 24.03
C ASP A 351 18.76 -4.70 24.65
N ILE A 352 19.85 -5.12 25.29
CA ILE A 352 19.91 -6.33 26.12
C ILE A 352 20.87 -6.13 27.30
N TYR A 353 20.51 -6.69 28.45
CA TYR A 353 21.38 -6.78 29.63
C TYR A 353 21.65 -8.25 30.01
N PRO A 354 22.79 -8.83 29.60
CA PRO A 354 23.16 -10.21 29.92
C PRO A 354 24.37 -10.31 30.88
N PRO A 355 24.16 -10.27 32.21
CA PRO A 355 25.24 -10.41 33.19
C PRO A 355 26.11 -11.67 32.97
N PRO A 356 27.43 -11.61 33.26
CA PRO A 356 28.14 -10.47 33.86
C PRO A 356 28.55 -9.38 32.85
N ARG A 357 28.08 -9.45 31.58
CA ARG A 357 28.34 -8.40 30.60
C ARG A 357 27.53 -7.15 30.91
N LEU A 358 28.07 -6.02 30.50
CA LEU A 358 27.40 -4.72 30.63
C LEU A 358 26.11 -4.71 29.82
N TRP A 359 25.14 -3.89 30.26
CA TRP A 359 23.98 -3.52 29.46
C TRP A 359 24.46 -2.86 28.17
N THR A 360 23.96 -3.32 27.03
CA THR A 360 24.31 -2.77 25.72
C THR A 360 23.07 -2.30 24.99
N HIS A 361 23.17 -1.13 24.39
CA HIS A 361 22.12 -0.50 23.59
C HIS A 361 22.61 -0.33 22.15
N THR A 362 21.71 -0.27 21.17
CA THR A 362 22.10 0.06 19.78
C THR A 362 22.61 1.50 19.67
N ALA A 363 22.18 2.41 20.55
CA ALA A 363 22.79 3.74 20.65
C ALA A 363 24.29 3.69 20.96
N ASP A 364 24.80 2.67 21.67
CA ASP A 364 26.23 2.58 22.02
C ASP A 364 27.13 2.18 20.82
N TRP A 365 26.57 1.97 19.63
CA TRP A 365 27.33 1.73 18.40
C TRP A 365 28.22 2.93 18.05
N ASN A 366 29.47 2.63 17.70
CA ASN A 366 30.47 3.64 17.36
C ASN A 366 31.63 3.04 16.54
N PRO A 367 31.54 3.01 15.20
CA PRO A 367 30.31 3.11 14.41
C PRO A 367 29.48 1.80 14.45
N PRO A 368 28.25 1.79 13.95
CA PRO A 368 27.54 0.54 13.62
C PRO A 368 28.26 -0.23 12.51
N SER A 369 28.08 -1.56 12.48
CA SER A 369 28.74 -2.42 11.49
C SER A 369 28.28 -2.14 10.06
N ASN A 370 27.00 -1.79 9.88
CA ASN A 370 26.43 -1.45 8.59
C ASN A 370 25.62 -0.17 8.70
N VAL A 371 25.77 0.68 7.69
CA VAL A 371 25.04 1.93 7.52
C VAL A 371 24.55 2.00 6.08
N MET A 372 23.29 2.35 5.90
CA MET A 372 22.74 2.72 4.59
C MET A 372 21.90 3.98 4.74
N SER A 373 22.07 4.92 3.82
CA SER A 373 21.23 6.11 3.75
C SER A 373 20.68 6.30 2.35
N LEU A 374 19.49 6.88 2.30
CA LEU A 374 18.78 7.26 1.09
C LEU A 374 18.30 8.69 1.26
N SER A 375 18.53 9.51 0.24
CA SER A 375 18.02 10.88 0.18
C SER A 375 17.26 11.07 -1.13
N GLY A 376 16.07 11.64 -1.04
CA GLY A 376 15.31 12.04 -2.21
C GLY A 376 14.13 12.93 -1.84
N SER A 377 13.30 13.20 -2.84
CA SER A 377 12.24 14.21 -2.75
C SER A 377 11.03 13.75 -1.92
N VAL A 378 10.78 12.45 -1.81
CA VAL A 378 9.59 11.91 -1.14
C VAL A 378 9.95 11.22 0.17
N ILE A 379 11.08 10.53 0.21
CA ILE A 379 11.56 9.82 1.38
C ILE A 379 13.06 10.04 1.57
N ALA A 380 13.43 10.34 2.80
CA ALA A 380 14.80 10.25 3.29
C ALA A 380 14.84 9.14 4.35
N ARG A 381 15.89 8.32 4.33
CA ARG A 381 15.99 7.14 5.19
C ARG A 381 17.40 6.92 5.69
N SER A 382 17.51 6.51 6.94
CA SER A 382 18.75 6.10 7.60
C SER A 382 18.56 4.72 8.20
N ASP A 383 19.44 3.79 7.88
CA ASP A 383 19.46 2.42 8.37
C ASP A 383 20.80 2.14 9.03
N VAL A 384 20.75 1.59 10.24
CA VAL A 384 21.92 1.07 10.95
C VAL A 384 21.60 -0.34 11.45
N TRP A 385 22.51 -1.29 11.25
CA TRP A 385 22.29 -2.66 11.72
C TRP A 385 23.59 -3.41 11.95
N GLY A 386 23.52 -4.44 12.78
CA GLY A 386 24.63 -5.34 13.07
C GLY A 386 24.48 -6.02 14.43
N GLU A 387 25.57 -6.62 14.88
CA GLU A 387 25.65 -7.26 16.18
C GLU A 387 25.66 -6.23 17.32
N MET A 388 25.05 -6.58 18.45
CA MET A 388 25.11 -5.78 19.67
C MET A 388 26.54 -5.77 20.20
N ARG A 389 27.00 -4.60 20.69
CA ARG A 389 28.39 -4.42 21.14
C ARG A 389 28.69 -5.38 22.30
N LYS A 390 29.73 -6.23 22.13
CA LYS A 390 30.14 -7.27 23.10
C LYS A 390 29.07 -8.35 23.37
N VAL A 391 28.01 -8.40 22.55
CA VAL A 391 26.93 -9.39 22.62
C VAL A 391 26.60 -9.88 21.19
N PRO A 392 27.53 -10.57 20.50
CA PRO A 392 27.34 -11.04 19.12
C PRO A 392 26.21 -12.08 18.95
N GLU A 393 25.71 -12.63 20.06
CA GLU A 393 24.54 -13.50 20.10
C GLU A 393 23.25 -12.75 19.73
N VAL A 394 23.26 -11.42 19.74
CA VAL A 394 22.12 -10.58 19.40
C VAL A 394 22.46 -9.67 18.24
N GLU A 395 21.64 -9.70 17.21
CA GLU A 395 21.68 -8.78 16.08
C GLU A 395 20.50 -7.82 16.18
N ALA A 396 20.70 -6.56 15.84
CA ALA A 396 19.66 -5.55 15.86
C ALA A 396 19.74 -4.64 14.62
N SER A 397 18.64 -3.96 14.34
CA SER A 397 18.57 -2.91 13.34
C SER A 397 17.66 -1.76 13.80
N VAL A 398 18.02 -0.55 13.38
CA VAL A 398 17.24 0.67 13.58
C VAL A 398 17.16 1.42 12.24
N ARG A 399 15.94 1.74 11.84
CA ARG A 399 15.60 2.47 10.61
C ARG A 399 14.79 3.70 10.95
N TYR A 400 15.11 4.82 10.32
CA TYR A 400 14.31 6.04 10.32
C TYR A 400 13.86 6.39 8.90
N GLU A 401 12.59 6.75 8.74
CA GLU A 401 12.00 7.23 7.49
C GLU A 401 11.37 8.61 7.71
N PHE A 402 11.77 9.58 6.88
CA PHE A 402 11.33 10.97 6.95
C PHE A 402 10.62 11.37 5.65
N TYR A 403 9.59 12.20 5.79
CA TYR A 403 8.70 12.58 4.69
C TYR A 403 8.48 14.09 4.64
N PRO A 404 8.11 14.66 3.48
CA PRO A 404 7.79 16.07 3.34
C PRO A 404 6.53 16.46 4.12
N GLY A 405 6.47 17.71 4.61
CA GLY A 405 5.25 18.34 5.14
C GLY A 405 4.57 17.71 6.37
N VAL A 406 5.19 16.75 7.06
CA VAL A 406 4.56 16.04 8.19
C VAL A 406 5.33 16.22 9.51
N PRO A 407 4.63 16.24 10.67
CA PRO A 407 5.22 16.44 11.99
C PRO A 407 5.81 15.15 12.60
N TYR A 408 6.03 14.12 11.79
CA TYR A 408 6.45 12.81 12.28
C TYR A 408 7.54 12.20 11.41
N PHE A 409 8.26 11.25 12.01
CA PHE A 409 9.08 10.29 11.30
C PHE A 409 8.70 8.88 11.73
N ILE A 410 9.01 7.89 10.90
CA ILE A 410 8.77 6.49 11.23
C ILE A 410 10.08 5.87 11.71
N SER A 411 10.03 5.18 12.84
CA SER A 411 11.11 4.34 13.30
C SER A 411 10.69 2.88 13.19
N SER A 412 11.55 2.05 12.58
CA SER A 412 11.41 0.60 12.62
C SER A 412 12.63 0.01 13.31
N THR A 413 12.40 -0.87 14.28
CA THR A 413 13.46 -1.57 15.01
C THR A 413 13.24 -3.05 14.93
N SER A 414 14.32 -3.83 14.85
CA SER A 414 14.24 -5.27 15.01
C SER A 414 15.41 -5.81 15.80
N MET A 415 15.19 -6.92 16.48
CA MET A 415 16.21 -7.64 17.25
C MET A 415 16.03 -9.14 17.04
N ARG A 416 17.11 -9.82 16.67
CA ARG A 416 17.17 -11.28 16.50
C ARG A 416 18.16 -11.87 17.49
N ILE A 417 17.70 -12.87 18.23
CA ILE A 417 18.55 -13.69 19.07
C ILE A 417 19.14 -14.81 18.22
N ARG A 418 20.43 -14.72 17.88
CA ARG A 418 21.16 -15.70 17.06
C ARG A 418 21.57 -16.92 17.88
N GLU A 419 21.92 -16.71 19.15
CA GLU A 419 22.25 -17.76 20.10
C GLU A 419 21.57 -17.47 21.45
N THR A 420 21.13 -18.52 22.15
CA THR A 420 20.42 -18.36 23.42
C THR A 420 21.31 -17.67 24.45
N ILE A 421 20.80 -16.61 25.07
CA ILE A 421 21.54 -15.77 26.01
C ILE A 421 20.71 -15.49 27.26
N GLN A 422 21.36 -15.53 28.42
CA GLN A 422 20.72 -15.29 29.71
C GLN A 422 20.70 -13.78 29.97
N ALA A 423 19.51 -13.17 30.11
CA ALA A 423 19.35 -11.73 30.24
C ALA A 423 18.43 -11.32 31.40
N LEU A 424 18.75 -10.19 32.03
CA LEU A 424 17.89 -9.49 33.01
C LEU A 424 16.96 -8.48 32.33
N ALA A 425 17.37 -7.95 31.19
CA ALA A 425 16.59 -7.04 30.39
C ALA A 425 16.72 -7.38 28.92
N LEU A 426 15.58 -7.37 28.24
CA LEU A 426 15.45 -7.39 26.80
C LEU A 426 14.40 -6.33 26.49
N ARG A 427 14.82 -5.20 25.91
CA ARG A 427 13.93 -4.06 25.72
C ARG A 427 13.94 -3.54 24.29
N ASN A 428 12.86 -2.84 23.95
CA ASN A 428 12.72 -2.12 22.69
C ASN A 428 11.85 -0.87 22.89
N ALA A 429 11.63 -0.09 21.83
CA ALA A 429 10.76 1.10 21.80
C ALA A 429 11.04 2.10 22.92
N GLU A 430 12.31 2.45 23.12
CA GLU A 430 12.75 3.38 24.16
C GLU A 430 13.01 4.77 23.60
N MET A 431 12.48 5.79 24.27
CA MET A 431 12.83 7.19 24.01
C MET A 431 13.12 7.90 25.32
N VAL A 432 14.25 8.57 25.34
CA VAL A 432 14.83 9.27 26.48
C VAL A 432 14.88 10.76 26.21
N ILE A 433 14.39 11.55 27.16
CA ILE A 433 14.37 13.02 27.08
C ILE A 433 14.94 13.57 28.38
N LYS A 434 15.68 14.68 28.27
CA LYS A 434 16.12 15.45 29.43
C LYS A 434 14.91 15.83 30.30
N ARG A 435 14.96 15.54 31.60
CA ARG A 435 13.79 15.59 32.49
C ARG A 435 13.15 16.96 32.54
N GLU A 436 13.94 18.02 32.59
CA GLU A 436 13.49 19.41 32.72
C GLU A 436 12.68 19.89 31.52
N MET A 437 12.68 19.14 30.41
CA MET A 437 11.87 19.47 29.22
C MET A 437 10.44 18.94 29.29
N ILE A 438 10.15 17.99 30.18
CA ILE A 438 8.88 17.27 30.22
C ILE A 438 8.27 17.38 31.62
N THR A 439 7.01 17.76 31.67
CA THR A 439 6.26 17.89 32.93
C THR A 439 5.27 16.75 33.14
N HIS A 440 4.74 16.19 32.05
CA HIS A 440 3.62 15.26 32.08
C HIS A 440 3.78 14.15 31.04
N ALA A 441 3.14 13.03 31.33
CA ALA A 441 2.90 11.95 30.38
C ALA A 441 1.40 11.75 30.15
N ALA A 442 1.03 11.25 28.98
CA ALA A 442 -0.30 10.74 28.71
C ALA A 442 -0.26 9.47 27.87
N TRP A 443 -1.18 8.54 28.12
CA TRP A 443 -1.34 7.32 27.32
C TRP A 443 -2.78 6.82 27.42
N TYR A 444 -3.19 5.96 26.49
CA TYR A 444 -4.44 5.24 26.60
C TYR A 444 -4.24 3.94 27.38
N ASP A 445 -4.94 3.81 28.50
CA ASP A 445 -4.96 2.61 29.33
C ASP A 445 -6.11 1.71 28.87
N VAL A 446 -5.76 0.61 28.22
CA VAL A 446 -6.72 -0.34 27.64
C VAL A 446 -7.54 -1.09 28.69
N VAL A 447 -7.01 -1.25 29.92
CA VAL A 447 -7.68 -1.94 31.02
C VAL A 447 -8.77 -1.06 31.62
N ARG A 448 -8.48 0.24 31.75
CA ARG A 448 -9.41 1.26 32.27
C ARG A 448 -10.29 1.88 31.19
N ASP A 449 -10.04 1.56 29.92
CA ASP A 449 -10.68 2.17 28.76
C ASP A 449 -10.71 3.71 28.85
N SER A 450 -9.57 4.31 29.19
CA SER A 450 -9.47 5.76 29.40
C SER A 450 -8.08 6.29 29.14
N VAL A 451 -8.00 7.60 28.86
CA VAL A 451 -6.72 8.28 28.76
C VAL A 451 -6.25 8.67 30.14
N ILE A 452 -5.05 8.24 30.50
CA ILE A 452 -4.35 8.66 31.71
C ILE A 452 -3.52 9.89 31.36
N ILE A 453 -3.60 10.92 32.19
CA ILE A 453 -2.66 12.04 32.21
C ILE A 453 -2.00 12.03 33.57
N TYR A 454 -0.68 12.02 33.60
CA TYR A 454 0.11 11.88 34.81
C TYR A 454 1.16 12.98 34.91
N ASP A 455 1.27 13.62 36.07
CA ASP A 455 2.35 14.55 36.40
C ASP A 455 3.60 13.73 36.76
N ILE A 456 4.63 13.83 35.92
CA ILE A 456 5.90 13.11 36.08
C ILE A 456 7.03 14.04 36.51
N GLU A 457 6.75 15.33 36.74
CA GLU A 457 7.74 16.29 37.22
C GLU A 457 8.18 15.93 38.64
N HIS A 458 7.20 15.56 39.47
CA HIS A 458 7.37 15.35 40.91
C HIS A 458 7.47 13.88 41.35
N ILE A 459 7.58 12.93 40.41
CA ILE A 459 7.77 11.54 40.80
C ILE A 459 9.19 11.31 41.35
N PRO A 460 9.36 10.49 42.41
CA PRO A 460 10.68 10.16 42.91
C PRO A 460 11.54 9.50 41.82
N ASP A 461 12.85 9.73 41.87
CA ASP A 461 13.77 9.11 40.93
C ASP A 461 13.69 7.57 40.99
N PHE A 462 13.81 6.96 39.82
CA PHE A 462 13.69 5.51 39.61
C PHE A 462 12.33 4.94 40.02
N THR A 463 11.27 5.74 39.85
CA THR A 463 9.88 5.28 39.94
C THR A 463 9.35 4.91 38.57
N ASP A 464 8.77 3.71 38.46
CA ASP A 464 8.21 3.19 37.21
C ASP A 464 6.68 3.30 37.18
N LEU A 465 6.15 3.88 36.10
CA LEU A 465 4.74 3.84 35.75
C LEU A 465 4.53 2.75 34.70
N LYS A 466 3.90 1.64 35.07
CA LYS A 466 3.68 0.50 34.18
C LYS A 466 2.34 0.61 33.46
N MET A 467 2.32 0.19 32.21
CA MET A 467 1.14 0.09 31.35
C MET A 467 1.21 -1.19 30.50
N GLU A 468 0.09 -1.54 29.87
CA GLU A 468 0.03 -2.72 29.00
C GLU A 468 1.06 -2.64 27.87
N ALA A 469 1.55 -3.81 27.44
CA ALA A 469 2.55 -3.86 26.39
C ALA A 469 2.01 -3.20 25.10
N ASP A 470 0.85 -3.59 24.60
CA ASP A 470 0.28 -3.06 23.37
C ASP A 470 -0.33 -1.65 23.51
N VAL A 471 0.21 -0.81 24.39
CA VAL A 471 -0.17 0.60 24.51
C VAL A 471 -0.13 1.25 23.12
N PRO A 472 -1.26 1.79 22.64
CA PRO A 472 -1.35 2.19 21.24
C PRO A 472 -0.65 3.52 20.95
N TRP A 473 -0.44 4.33 21.98
CA TRP A 473 0.34 5.56 21.93
C TRP A 473 0.74 6.02 23.33
N VAL A 474 1.86 6.74 23.40
CA VAL A 474 2.37 7.43 24.59
C VAL A 474 2.76 8.85 24.20
N LEU A 475 2.57 9.81 25.08
CA LEU A 475 2.89 11.23 24.89
C LEU A 475 3.68 11.74 26.09
N PHE A 476 4.83 12.34 25.87
CA PHE A 476 5.49 13.24 26.80
C PHE A 476 5.21 14.68 26.40
N PHE A 477 4.90 15.54 27.36
CA PHE A 477 4.66 16.95 27.08
C PHE A 477 5.04 17.91 28.21
N SER A 478 5.32 19.16 27.84
CA SER A 478 5.49 20.27 28.76
C SER A 478 4.27 21.18 28.72
N ARG A 479 3.66 21.42 29.88
CA ARG A 479 2.61 22.45 30.01
C ARG A 479 3.16 23.86 29.85
N GLU A 480 4.42 24.06 30.19
CA GLU A 480 5.09 25.35 30.12
C GLU A 480 5.33 25.75 28.66
N THR A 481 6.10 24.94 27.93
CA THR A 481 6.46 25.21 26.52
C THR A 481 5.31 24.89 25.57
N GLY A 482 4.38 24.01 25.97
CA GLY A 482 3.31 23.52 25.12
C GLY A 482 3.82 22.65 23.96
N ILE A 483 4.91 21.93 24.16
CA ILE A 483 5.45 20.94 23.21
C ILE A 483 5.11 19.53 23.70
N GLY A 484 4.75 18.67 22.76
CA GLY A 484 4.54 17.24 22.96
C GLY A 484 5.41 16.40 22.02
N PHE A 485 5.89 15.27 22.51
CA PHE A 485 6.53 14.21 21.76
C PHE A 485 5.80 12.90 22.01
N ALA A 486 5.21 12.34 20.97
CA ALA A 486 4.38 11.14 21.06
C ALA A 486 4.95 10.00 20.24
N GLY A 487 4.91 8.79 20.79
CA GLY A 487 5.03 7.56 20.02
C GLY A 487 3.64 7.01 19.72
N ILE A 488 3.35 6.71 18.45
CA ILE A 488 2.15 5.98 18.01
C ILE A 488 2.59 4.62 17.46
N GLN A 489 2.06 3.55 18.03
CA GLN A 489 2.41 2.20 17.62
C GLN A 489 1.72 1.84 16.29
N LEU A 490 2.53 1.51 15.27
CA LEU A 490 2.03 1.09 13.96
C LEU A 490 2.06 -0.43 13.80
N SER A 491 3.10 -1.08 14.34
CA SER A 491 3.16 -2.54 14.44
C SER A 491 4.04 -2.99 15.59
N TYR A 492 3.66 -4.11 16.20
CA TYR A 492 4.42 -4.81 17.22
C TYR A 492 4.25 -6.30 17.01
N SER A 493 5.36 -7.00 16.76
CA SER A 493 5.35 -8.42 16.47
C SER A 493 6.56 -9.10 17.09
N ASN A 494 6.29 -10.22 17.76
CA ASN A 494 7.32 -11.08 18.31
C ASN A 494 7.07 -12.49 17.80
N THR A 495 8.11 -13.15 17.33
CA THR A 495 8.01 -14.51 16.81
C THR A 495 9.23 -15.33 17.20
N GLY A 496 9.09 -16.65 17.08
CA GLY A 496 10.16 -17.60 17.29
C GLY A 496 10.30 -18.49 16.06
N LEU A 497 11.42 -18.37 15.35
CA LEU A 497 11.70 -19.19 14.17
C LEU A 497 12.24 -20.57 14.59
N GLU A 498 13.32 -20.60 15.39
CA GLU A 498 13.97 -21.83 15.82
C GLU A 498 13.48 -22.34 17.20
N SER A 499 13.02 -21.45 18.06
CA SER A 499 12.50 -21.77 19.40
C SER A 499 11.17 -21.08 19.63
N PRO A 500 10.26 -21.63 20.45
CA PRO A 500 9.07 -20.91 20.89
C PRO A 500 9.42 -19.52 21.44
N LEU A 501 8.55 -18.54 21.21
CA LEU A 501 8.71 -17.21 21.78
C LEU A 501 8.75 -17.32 23.31
N ARG A 502 9.80 -16.75 23.92
CA ARG A 502 9.95 -16.73 25.38
C ARG A 502 10.08 -15.29 25.88
N VAL A 503 8.98 -14.79 26.42
CA VAL A 503 8.87 -13.47 27.03
C VAL A 503 8.39 -13.61 28.47
N LEU A 504 8.88 -12.77 29.37
CA LEU A 504 8.43 -12.75 30.77
C LEU A 504 7.66 -11.46 31.02
N ASN A 505 6.33 -11.60 31.10
CA ASN A 505 5.36 -10.54 31.38
C ASN A 505 5.68 -9.23 30.65
N PRO A 506 5.54 -9.16 29.31
CA PRO A 506 5.79 -7.92 28.59
C PRO A 506 4.96 -6.76 29.14
N PHE A 507 5.58 -5.59 29.27
CA PHE A 507 4.89 -4.35 29.64
C PHE A 507 5.57 -3.16 28.99
N PHE A 508 4.85 -2.05 28.91
CA PHE A 508 5.44 -0.75 28.60
C PHE A 508 5.53 0.05 29.89
N TYR A 509 6.49 0.96 29.99
CA TYR A 509 6.64 1.75 31.21
C TYR A 509 7.25 3.11 30.94
N ILE A 510 7.06 4.01 31.88
CA ILE A 510 7.78 5.29 31.99
C ILE A 510 8.59 5.25 33.27
N THR A 511 9.85 5.66 33.20
CA THR A 511 10.68 5.90 34.37
C THR A 511 11.13 7.34 34.35
N ALA A 512 11.08 8.02 35.50
CA ALA A 512 11.79 9.28 35.67
C ALA A 512 12.93 9.12 36.69
N GLY A 513 14.08 9.63 36.31
CA GLY A 513 15.27 9.83 37.13
C GLY A 513 15.89 11.18 36.74
N PRO A 514 17.21 11.30 36.55
CA PRO A 514 17.81 12.51 35.99
C PRO A 514 17.38 12.82 34.55
N TRP A 515 16.80 11.83 33.86
CA TRP A 515 16.09 11.93 32.58
C TRP A 515 14.73 11.23 32.72
N VAL A 516 13.85 11.47 31.76
CA VAL A 516 12.60 10.72 31.64
C VAL A 516 12.65 9.86 30.39
N TYR A 517 12.18 8.63 30.49
CA TYR A 517 12.07 7.76 29.33
C TYR A 517 10.84 6.88 29.41
N TRP A 518 10.37 6.44 28.25
CA TRP A 518 9.51 5.27 28.16
C TRP A 518 10.27 4.13 27.50
N ALA A 519 9.89 2.89 27.77
CA ALA A 519 10.41 1.72 27.08
C ALA A 519 9.44 0.53 27.14
N ARG A 520 9.65 -0.43 26.24
CA ARG A 520 9.02 -1.75 26.28
C ARG A 520 9.96 -2.77 26.91
N GLY A 521 9.56 -3.36 28.02
CA GLY A 521 10.16 -4.60 28.52
C GLY A 521 9.57 -5.80 27.80
N LEU A 522 10.37 -6.50 26.98
CA LEU A 522 9.97 -7.76 26.35
C LEU A 522 10.18 -8.94 27.33
N SER A 523 11.31 -8.93 28.02
CA SER A 523 11.60 -9.79 29.15
C SER A 523 12.49 -9.00 30.10
N HIS A 524 11.90 -8.46 31.17
CA HIS A 524 12.55 -7.42 31.97
C HIS A 524 12.41 -7.70 33.48
N THR A 525 13.22 -8.63 33.98
CA THR A 525 13.26 -8.93 35.42
C THR A 525 13.91 -7.82 36.22
N PHE A 526 14.79 -7.01 35.62
CA PHE A 526 15.49 -5.92 36.30
C PHE A 526 14.53 -4.92 37.01
N LEU A 527 13.32 -4.68 36.48
CA LEU A 527 12.26 -3.87 37.12
C LEU A 527 11.17 -4.70 37.84
N SER A 528 11.47 -5.97 38.14
CA SER A 528 10.63 -6.83 38.96
C SER A 528 11.09 -6.81 40.42
N SER A 529 10.23 -7.27 41.33
CA SER A 529 10.59 -7.44 42.75
C SER A 529 11.77 -8.38 42.97
N ASN A 530 12.06 -9.27 42.01
CA ASN A 530 13.17 -10.21 42.05
C ASN A 530 14.17 -9.90 40.92
N MET A 531 14.78 -8.71 40.97
CA MET A 531 15.60 -8.14 39.87
C MET A 531 16.80 -8.96 39.40
N GLN A 532 17.19 -9.99 40.15
CA GLN A 532 18.35 -10.84 39.87
C GLN A 532 17.99 -12.11 39.08
N GLN A 533 16.71 -12.35 38.81
CA GLN A 533 16.27 -13.53 38.07
C GLN A 533 16.63 -13.40 36.60
N VAL A 534 17.48 -14.29 36.10
CA VAL A 534 17.89 -14.28 34.70
C VAL A 534 16.91 -15.11 33.86
N VAL A 535 16.49 -14.56 32.72
CA VAL A 535 15.58 -15.23 31.78
C VAL A 535 16.33 -15.46 30.47
N PRO A 536 16.31 -16.68 29.91
CA PRO A 536 16.92 -16.93 28.61
C PRO A 536 16.10 -16.26 27.49
N ALA A 537 16.75 -15.39 26.74
CA ALA A 537 16.31 -15.01 25.41
C ALA A 537 16.71 -16.14 24.44
N MET A 538 15.73 -16.77 23.80
CA MET A 538 15.94 -18.02 23.07
C MET A 538 16.42 -17.76 21.64
N LYS A 539 17.36 -18.59 21.16
CA LYS A 539 17.77 -18.63 19.74
C LYS A 539 16.55 -18.67 18.83
N GLY A 540 16.56 -17.80 17.82
CA GLY A 540 15.51 -17.68 16.83
C GLY A 540 14.35 -16.79 17.21
N ASN A 541 14.33 -16.24 18.44
CA ASN A 541 13.36 -15.22 18.79
C ASN A 541 13.69 -13.91 18.04
N ILE A 542 12.67 -13.32 17.44
CA ILE A 542 12.74 -12.07 16.68
C ILE A 542 11.67 -11.13 17.25
N PHE A 543 12.08 -9.89 17.53
CA PHE A 543 11.25 -8.84 18.07
C PHE A 543 11.30 -7.65 17.12
N SER A 544 10.14 -7.19 16.64
CA SER A 544 10.07 -6.13 15.64
C SER A 544 9.00 -5.10 16.02
N GLU A 545 9.36 -3.83 15.91
CA GLU A 545 8.46 -2.72 16.19
C GLU A 545 8.53 -1.65 15.11
N ARG A 546 7.39 -1.02 14.86
CA ARG A 546 7.27 0.16 14.01
C ARG A 546 6.45 1.22 14.72
N TRP A 547 7.04 2.40 14.87
CA TRP A 547 6.47 3.54 15.57
C TRP A 547 6.49 4.77 14.68
N ALA A 548 5.43 5.56 14.73
CA ALA A 548 5.48 6.94 14.29
C ALA A 548 5.77 7.83 15.49
N TYR A 549 6.88 8.57 15.43
CA TYR A 549 7.21 9.55 16.45
C TYR A 549 6.80 10.93 15.95
N VAL A 550 5.84 11.53 16.65
CA VAL A 550 5.20 12.80 16.29
C VAL A 550 5.63 13.87 17.28
N ILE A 551 6.08 15.01 16.77
CA ILE A 551 6.28 16.22 17.58
C ILE A 551 5.19 17.24 17.26
N LEU A 552 4.57 17.79 18.29
CA LEU A 552 3.34 18.57 18.15
C LEU A 552 3.26 19.68 19.19
N GLU A 553 2.44 20.67 18.92
CA GLU A 553 2.01 21.61 19.94
C GLU A 553 0.89 20.99 20.76
N THR A 554 1.02 21.06 22.08
CA THR A 554 -0.09 20.78 22.97
C THR A 554 -0.82 22.09 23.22
N ASP A 555 -2.13 22.08 23.04
CA ASP A 555 -3.01 23.25 23.02
C ASP A 555 -3.26 23.86 24.42
N LYS A 556 -2.47 23.47 25.44
CA LYS A 556 -2.67 23.81 26.86
C LYS A 556 -4.11 23.57 27.34
N THR A 557 -4.88 22.73 26.64
CA THR A 557 -6.25 22.36 26.99
C THR A 557 -6.25 21.19 27.97
N PRO A 558 -7.43 20.79 28.50
CA PRO A 558 -7.56 19.55 29.26
C PRO A 558 -7.24 18.28 28.45
N THR A 559 -7.16 18.35 27.12
CA THR A 559 -6.94 17.20 26.22
C THR A 559 -5.67 17.38 25.36
N PRO A 560 -4.48 17.46 25.97
CA PRO A 560 -3.22 17.69 25.24
C PRO A 560 -2.87 16.59 24.23
N TYR A 561 -3.54 15.44 24.32
CA TYR A 561 -3.40 14.29 23.44
C TYR A 561 -4.31 14.31 22.20
N ALA A 562 -5.19 15.30 22.04
CA ALA A 562 -6.12 15.33 20.90
C ALA A 562 -5.41 15.24 19.53
N PRO A 563 -4.29 15.96 19.27
CA PRO A 563 -3.55 15.80 18.01
C PRO A 563 -2.95 14.40 17.84
N VAL A 564 -2.59 13.71 18.93
CA VAL A 564 -2.09 12.32 18.88
C VAL A 564 -3.18 11.40 18.36
N LEU A 565 -4.44 11.59 18.75
CA LEU A 565 -5.56 10.78 18.28
C LEU A 565 -5.85 11.00 16.79
N GLU A 566 -5.72 12.24 16.31
CA GLU A 566 -5.86 12.57 14.88
C GLU A 566 -4.79 11.86 14.05
N TRP A 567 -3.52 11.98 14.45
CA TRP A 567 -2.41 11.30 13.78
C TRP A 567 -2.51 9.78 13.90
N LYS A 568 -2.92 9.25 15.06
CA LYS A 568 -3.13 7.81 15.25
C LYS A 568 -4.16 7.30 14.26
N LYS A 569 -5.31 7.97 14.15
CA LYS A 569 -6.34 7.58 13.18
C LYS A 569 -5.81 7.62 11.75
N ARG A 570 -5.02 8.63 11.39
CA ARG A 570 -4.38 8.76 10.07
C ARG A 570 -3.40 7.62 9.79
N LEU A 571 -2.44 7.39 10.69
CA LEU A 571 -1.28 6.52 10.47
C LEU A 571 -1.60 5.03 10.63
N THR A 572 -2.58 4.67 11.46
CA THR A 572 -3.04 3.27 11.61
C THR A 572 -4.04 2.85 10.54
N ASN A 573 -4.44 3.77 9.66
CA ASN A 573 -5.32 3.49 8.52
C ASN A 573 -4.67 4.01 7.21
N PRO A 574 -3.53 3.44 6.78
CA PRO A 574 -2.86 3.87 5.55
C PRO A 574 -3.77 3.69 4.34
N LEU A 575 -3.46 4.41 3.25
CA LEU A 575 -4.15 4.22 1.97
C LEU A 575 -4.05 2.76 1.53
N ARG A 576 -5.17 2.18 1.11
CA ARG A 576 -5.18 0.83 0.52
C ARG A 576 -4.68 0.92 -0.91
N ILE A 577 -3.73 0.07 -1.26
CA ILE A 577 -3.06 0.04 -2.55
C ILE A 577 -3.57 -1.18 -3.32
N ASP A 578 -3.96 -0.97 -4.57
CA ASP A 578 -4.24 -2.03 -5.54
C ASP A 578 -3.44 -1.76 -6.82
N LEU A 579 -2.70 -2.77 -7.29
CA LEU A 579 -1.84 -2.68 -8.47
C LEU A 579 -2.49 -3.44 -9.62
N VAL A 580 -2.66 -2.76 -10.74
CA VAL A 580 -3.23 -3.31 -11.96
C VAL A 580 -2.30 -3.06 -13.13
N GLU A 581 -2.05 -4.11 -13.90
CA GLU A 581 -1.04 -4.14 -14.96
C GLU A 581 -1.63 -4.76 -16.23
N GLU A 582 -1.18 -4.28 -17.38
CA GLU A 582 -1.50 -4.91 -18.66
C GLU A 582 -0.92 -6.33 -18.69
N VAL A 583 -1.69 -7.28 -19.23
CA VAL A 583 -1.18 -8.64 -19.43
C VAL A 583 -0.22 -8.62 -20.61
N ASP A 584 1.06 -8.86 -20.33
CA ASP A 584 2.10 -8.86 -21.36
C ASP A 584 1.98 -10.05 -22.32
N ASP A 585 2.37 -9.85 -23.58
CA ASP A 585 2.36 -10.88 -24.63
C ASP A 585 3.18 -12.12 -24.26
N ARG A 586 4.16 -11.99 -23.35
CA ARG A 586 5.02 -13.05 -22.83
C ARG A 586 4.33 -13.97 -21.80
N VAL A 587 3.24 -13.55 -21.16
CA VAL A 587 2.54 -14.34 -20.13
C VAL A 587 1.80 -15.51 -20.78
N THR A 588 2.01 -16.76 -20.35
CA THR A 588 1.37 -17.98 -20.92
C THR A 588 -0.15 -17.91 -21.00
N LYS A 589 -0.78 -18.51 -22.03
CA LYS A 589 -2.24 -18.44 -22.23
C LYS A 589 -2.98 -19.47 -21.39
N VAL A 590 -2.38 -20.63 -21.14
CA VAL A 590 -3.04 -21.71 -20.41
C VAL A 590 -2.13 -22.17 -19.29
N MET A 591 -2.68 -22.37 -18.09
CA MET A 591 -1.89 -22.80 -16.94
C MET A 591 -1.26 -24.19 -17.15
N THR A 592 -1.87 -25.03 -18.00
CA THR A 592 -1.29 -26.32 -18.44
C THR A 592 0.03 -26.15 -19.20
N GLU A 593 0.21 -25.06 -19.96
CA GLU A 593 1.49 -24.76 -20.64
C GLU A 593 2.67 -24.61 -19.66
N ALA A 594 2.36 -24.30 -18.40
CA ALA A 594 3.32 -24.10 -17.30
C ALA A 594 3.35 -25.26 -16.29
N LEU A 595 2.33 -26.12 -16.23
CA LEU A 595 2.15 -27.13 -15.16
C LEU A 595 2.02 -28.57 -15.66
N ASP A 596 2.23 -28.84 -16.95
CA ASP A 596 2.24 -30.21 -17.48
C ASP A 596 3.52 -30.95 -17.03
N ASP A 597 3.58 -31.30 -15.73
CA ASP A 597 4.29 -32.42 -15.09
C ASP A 597 4.23 -32.28 -13.55
N ALA A 598 3.02 -32.35 -12.97
CA ALA A 598 2.82 -32.60 -11.54
C ALA A 598 2.16 -33.96 -11.30
#